data_AF-A0A938S9W1-F1
#
_entry.id   AF-A0A938S9W1-F1
#
_cell.length_a   1.000
_cell.length_b   1.000
_cell.length_c   1.000
_cell.angle_alpha   90.00
_cell.angle_beta   90.00
_cell.angle_gamma   90.00
#
_symmetry.space_group_name_H-M   'P 1'
#
loop_
_entity.id
_entity.type
_entity.pdbx_description
1 polymer ?
#
loop_
_entity_poly.entity_id
_entity_poly.type
_entity_poly.pdbx_seq_one_letter_code
_entity_poly.pdbx_strand_id
1 'polypeptide(L)' 'MTKHLFAAMRSGLQTAGVLFIPRDVTIAEAIEDLLLVWAASTAEEWAGRYDFLPLTPRS' A
#
# COMPACT_ATOMS: atom_id res chain seq x y z
N MET A 1 9.54 -1.65 -12.35
CA MET A 1 8.08 -1.90 -12.44
C MET A 1 7.23 -0.70 -12.04
N THR A 2 7.58 0.07 -11.01
CA THR A 2 6.74 1.15 -10.45
C THR A 2 6.42 2.30 -11.41
N LYS A 3 7.25 2.57 -12.43
CA LYS A 3 7.02 3.65 -13.40
C LYS A 3 5.67 3.56 -14.13
N HIS A 4 5.21 2.35 -14.45
CA HIS A 4 3.96 2.14 -15.18
C HIS A 4 2.74 2.30 -14.28
N LEU A 5 2.83 1.84 -13.03
CA LEU A 5 1.81 2.05 -12.01
C LEU A 5 1.56 3.55 -11.79
N PHE A 6 2.62 4.32 -11.54
CA PHE A 6 2.48 5.76 -11.32
C PHE A 6 1.99 6.50 -12.56
N ALA A 7 2.35 6.05 -13.76
CA ALA A 7 1.80 6.62 -14.99
C ALA A 7 0.29 6.37 -15.10
N ALA A 8 -0.17 5.15 -14.82
CA ALA A 8 -1.59 4.80 -14.82
C ALA A 8 -2.39 5.58 -13.76
N MET A 9 -1.86 5.71 -12.54
CA MET A 9 -2.49 6.51 -11.48
C MET A 9 -2.62 7.99 -11.88
N ARG A 10 -1.56 8.59 -12.45
CA ARG A 10 -1.60 9.98 -12.92
C ARG A 10 -2.56 10.22 -14.09
N SER A 11 -2.79 9.21 -14.92
CA SER A 11 -3.74 9.32 -16.03
C SER A 11 -5.19 9.03 -15.61
N GLY A 12 -5.46 8.80 -14.32
CA GLY A 12 -6.78 8.44 -13.82
C GLY A 12 -7.25 7.05 -14.26
N LEU A 13 -6.33 6.19 -14.72
CA LEU A 13 -6.65 4.79 -15.03
C LEU A 13 -6.96 4.08 -13.72
N GLN A 14 -8.05 3.30 -13.70
CA GLN A 14 -8.40 2.48 -12.56
C GLN A 14 -7.29 1.46 -12.30
N THR A 15 -6.77 1.48 -11.08
CA THR A 15 -5.70 0.59 -10.61
C THR A 15 -6.07 0.07 -9.23
N ALA A 16 -5.61 -1.14 -8.92
CA ALA A 16 -5.71 -1.66 -7.56
C ALA A 16 -4.88 -0.80 -6.60
N GLY A 17 -5.25 -0.83 -5.32
CA GLY A 17 -4.40 -0.29 -4.26
C GLY A 17 -3.04 -0.97 -4.22
N VAL A 18 -1.99 -0.19 -3.98
CA VAL A 18 -0.63 -0.72 -3.86
C VAL A 18 0.02 -0.29 -2.55
N LEU A 19 0.42 -1.27 -1.75
CA LEU A 19 1.24 -1.06 -0.55
C LEU A 19 2.69 -1.38 -0.85
N PHE A 20 3.58 -0.43 -0.56
CA PHE A 20 5.02 -0.59 -0.70
C PHE A 20 5.65 -0.96 0.63
N ILE A 21 6.45 -2.02 0.65
CA ILE A 21 7.14 -2.50 1.85
C ILE A 21 8.65 -2.25 1.66
N PRO A 22 9.26 -1.34 2.43
CA PRO A 22 10.71 -1.16 2.47
C PRO A 22 11.44 -2.46 2.84
N ARG A 23 12.65 -2.65 2.32
CA ARG A 23 13.40 -3.91 2.50
C ARG A 23 13.88 -4.16 3.93
N ASP A 24 13.87 -3.12 4.76
CA ASP A 24 14.27 -3.15 6.17
C ASP A 24 13.09 -3.36 7.13
N VAL A 25 11.88 -3.62 6.59
CA VAL A 25 10.70 -4.04 7.35
C VAL A 25 10.67 -5.56 7.42
N THR A 26 10.48 -6.10 8.61
CA THR A 26 10.35 -7.55 8.79
C THR A 26 9.01 -8.04 8.23
N ILE A 27 8.94 -9.31 7.82
CA ILE A 27 7.68 -9.91 7.36
C ILE A 27 6.61 -9.85 8.46
N ALA A 28 7.01 -10.03 9.73
CA ALA A 28 6.09 -9.96 10.86
C ALA A 28 5.43 -8.57 10.99
N GLU A 29 6.23 -7.50 10.97
CA GLU A 29 5.71 -6.12 11.00
C GLU A 29 4.80 -5.84 9.80
N ALA A 30 5.18 -6.30 8.61
CA ALA A 30 4.35 -6.13 7.42
C ALA A 30 3.00 -6.87 7.54
N ILE A 31 2.97 -8.06 8.13
CA ILE A 31 1.72 -8.82 8.34
C ILE A 31 0.79 -8.09 9.30
N GLU A 32 1.30 -7.56 10.42
CA GLU A 32 0.48 -6.82 11.39
C GLU A 32 -0.22 -5.62 10.74
N ASP A 33 0.51 -4.85 9.94
CA ASP A 33 -0.08 -3.72 9.23
C ASP A 33 -1.07 -4.14 8.14
N LEU A 34 -0.80 -5.24 7.42
CA LEU A 34 -1.74 -5.77 6.44
C LEU A 34 -3.04 -6.25 7.09
N LEU A 35 -2.96 -6.85 8.28
CA LEU A 35 -4.13 -7.22 9.07
C LEU A 35 -4.91 -5.98 9.52
N LEU A 36 -4.23 -4.91 9.91
CA LEU A 36 -4.87 -3.64 10.26
C LEU A 36 -5.59 -3.03 9.05
N VAL A 37 -4.92 -2.95 7.90
CA VAL A 37 -5.54 -2.47 6.64
C VAL A 37 -6.79 -3.28 6.31
N TRP A 38 -6.69 -4.61 6.36
CA TRP A 38 -7.83 -5.50 6.12
C TRP A 38 -8.98 -5.20 7.07
N ALA A 39 -8.70 -5.06 8.37
CA ALA A 39 -9.73 -4.89 9.38
C ALA A 39 -10.39 -3.50 9.34
N ALA A 40 -9.66 -2.47 8.91
CA ALA A 40 -10.07 -1.07 9.02
C ALA A 40 -10.52 -0.41 7.71
N SER A 41 -10.45 -1.12 6.56
CA SER A 41 -10.79 -0.54 5.26
C SER A 41 -11.31 -1.56 4.25
N THR A 42 -11.91 -1.10 3.16
CA THR A 42 -12.35 -1.93 2.03
C THR A 42 -11.44 -1.78 0.82
N ALA A 43 -11.46 -2.74 -0.11
CA ALA A 43 -10.63 -2.69 -1.31
C ALA A 43 -10.91 -1.45 -2.20
N GLU A 44 -12.16 -0.99 -2.23
CA GLU A 44 -12.60 0.17 -3.02
C GLU A 44 -11.98 1.48 -2.51
N GLU A 45 -11.77 1.60 -1.19
CA GLU A 45 -11.13 2.77 -0.58
C GLU A 45 -9.64 2.92 -0.98
N TRP A 46 -9.05 1.85 -1.50
CA TRP A 46 -7.68 1.82 -1.99
C TRP A 46 -7.56 1.96 -3.51
N ALA A 47 -8.66 2.03 -4.27
CA ALA A 47 -8.62 2.15 -5.72
C ALA A 47 -7.84 3.42 -6.14
N GLY A 48 -6.82 3.23 -6.98
CA GLY A 48 -5.96 4.34 -7.44
C GLY A 48 -5.03 4.92 -6.37
N ARG A 49 -4.97 4.33 -5.17
CA ARG A 49 -4.12 4.77 -4.06
C ARG A 49 -2.86 3.92 -3.94
N TYR A 50 -1.78 4.53 -3.49
CA TYR A 50 -0.64 3.80 -2.96
C TYR A 50 -0.20 4.39 -1.62
N ASP A 51 0.39 3.53 -0.78
CA ASP A 51 0.95 3.93 0.50
C ASP A 51 2.15 3.03 0.88
N PHE A 52 2.80 3.32 1.99
CA PHE A 52 3.96 2.60 2.49
C PHE A 52 3.69 1.95 3.85
N LEU A 53 4.29 0.77 4.05
CA LEU A 53 4.43 0.16 5.36
C LEU A 53 5.82 0.50 5.95
N PRO A 54 6.00 0.55 7.28
CA PRO A 54 4.95 0.39 8.27
C PRO A 54 4.04 1.63 8.36
N LEU A 55 2.79 1.43 8.75
CA LEU A 55 1.80 2.51 8.91
C LEU A 55 2.14 3.44 10.09
N THR A 56 2.82 2.90 11.10
CA THR A 56 3.29 3.66 12.26
C THR A 56 4.79 3.99 12.15
N PRO A 57 5.19 5.24 12.43
CA PRO A 57 6.60 5.59 12.53
C PRO A 57 7.30 4.75 13.59
N ARG A 58 8.47 4.19 13.26
CA ARG A 58 9.33 3.51 14.25
C ARG A 58 9.92 4.56 15.19
N SER A 59 9.58 4.47 16.48
CA SER A 59 10.15 5.27 17.58
C SER A 59 11.57 4.83 17.92
#